data_AF-X0VMX8-F1
#
_entry.id   AF-X0VMX8-F1
#
_cell.length_a   1.000
_cell.length_b   1.000
_cell.length_c   1.000
_cell.angle_alpha   90.00
_cell.angle_beta   90.00
_cell.angle_gamma   90.00
#
_symmetry.space_group_name_H-M   'P 1'
#
loop_
_entity.id
_entity.type
_entity.pdbx_description
1 polymer ?
#
loop_
_entity_poly.entity_id
_entity_poly.type
_entity_poly.pdbx_seq_one_letter_code
_entity_poly.pdbx_strand_id
1 'polypeptide(L)'
;MICDQGHYYNLRMTPSGDKNTSELSSSAAQPISVHRAFVYSASAPGLGEFYAGSRMRGLVTAALFIFFIVWFARLLFVILNEIVSQIFGSLNGIAPFVLPHVPFFSVGVSIFGLYFIWLWAMISAVDVATEQRKRDGEPPQASVAWAVAISWLCPGSGQVYTGSRRYGYLLFAAYLLGLLAMVPAYIQLFHSISDLAGSGQLRPNDPLAVIDIVHRLMARVNL
;
A
#
# COMPACT_ATOMS: atom_id res chain seq x y z
N MET A 1 21.31 42.54 -52.99
CA MET A 1 21.75 41.60 -54.04
C MET A 1 21.34 40.22 -53.57
N ILE A 2 20.29 39.70 -54.20
CA ILE A 2 19.54 38.50 -53.84
C ILE A 2 20.01 37.43 -54.85
N CYS A 3 20.55 36.31 -54.36
CA CYS A 3 20.75 35.08 -55.13
C CYS A 3 20.10 33.97 -54.29
N ASP A 4 18.89 33.54 -54.59
CA ASP A 4 18.42 32.70 -55.71
C ASP A 4 18.54 31.19 -55.38
N GLN A 5 17.47 30.51 -55.77
CA GLN A 5 16.93 29.26 -55.26
C GLN A 5 17.71 28.02 -55.70
N GLY A 6 17.81 27.06 -54.79
CA GLY A 6 18.24 25.69 -55.07
C GLY A 6 17.26 24.67 -54.48
N HIS A 7 16.12 24.49 -55.13
CA HIS A 7 15.17 23.43 -54.85
C HIS A 7 15.75 22.07 -55.29
N TYR A 8 16.13 21.22 -54.34
CA TYR A 8 16.43 19.81 -54.60
C TYR A 8 15.19 18.95 -54.33
N TYR A 9 14.47 18.62 -55.40
CA TYR A 9 13.45 17.57 -55.39
C TYR A 9 14.13 16.20 -55.43
N ASN A 10 14.16 15.50 -54.29
CA ASN A 10 14.51 14.08 -54.26
C ASN A 10 13.27 13.24 -54.55
N LEU A 11 13.10 12.87 -55.82
CA LEU A 11 12.20 11.80 -56.26
C LEU A 11 12.79 10.46 -55.84
N ARG A 12 12.34 9.90 -54.71
CA ARG A 12 12.61 8.50 -54.35
C ARG A 12 11.42 7.65 -54.78
N MET A 13 11.66 6.82 -55.79
CA MET A 13 10.75 5.79 -56.29
C MET A 13 10.29 4.87 -55.15
N THR A 14 8.99 4.64 -55.08
CA THR A 14 8.34 3.58 -54.29
C THR A 14 8.59 2.22 -54.96
N PRO A 15 9.15 1.22 -54.25
CA PRO A 15 9.00 -0.17 -54.65
C PRO A 15 7.64 -0.68 -54.16
N SER A 16 6.83 -1.09 -55.13
CA SER A 16 5.64 -1.91 -54.98
C SER A 16 5.99 -3.29 -54.39
N GLY A 17 5.16 -3.77 -53.46
CA GLY A 17 5.05 -5.19 -53.12
C GLY A 17 5.80 -5.63 -51.87
N ASP A 18 5.11 -5.61 -50.73
CA ASP A 18 4.98 -6.76 -49.82
C ASP A 18 4.00 -6.37 -48.69
N LYS A 19 2.71 -6.43 -49.01
CA LYS A 19 1.66 -6.55 -47.99
C LYS A 19 1.71 -8.01 -47.53
N ASN A 20 2.34 -8.29 -46.39
CA ASN A 20 2.02 -9.43 -45.48
C ASN A 20 3.08 -9.74 -44.39
N THR A 21 4.04 -8.86 -44.07
CA THR A 21 5.08 -9.18 -43.07
C THR A 21 5.45 -8.03 -42.13
N SER A 22 4.51 -7.13 -41.81
CA SER A 22 4.76 -6.03 -40.86
C SER A 22 3.69 -5.77 -39.79
N GLU A 23 2.61 -6.56 -39.72
CA GLU A 23 1.61 -6.45 -38.63
C GLU A 23 2.10 -7.00 -37.27
N LEU A 24 3.33 -7.51 -37.21
CA LEU A 24 4.03 -7.83 -35.95
C LEU A 24 5.17 -6.84 -35.62
N SER A 25 5.22 -5.69 -36.28
CA SER A 25 6.11 -4.60 -35.89
C SER A 25 5.36 -3.62 -34.98
N SER A 26 5.69 -3.69 -33.69
CA SER A 26 5.29 -2.76 -32.63
C SER A 26 3.82 -2.32 -32.64
N SER A 27 3.00 -2.99 -31.82
CA SER A 27 2.03 -2.24 -31.03
C SER A 27 2.79 -1.04 -30.47
N ALA A 28 2.47 0.17 -30.93
CA ALA A 28 3.05 1.40 -30.40
C ALA A 28 2.78 1.37 -28.90
N ALA A 29 3.77 0.94 -28.13
CA ALA A 29 3.60 0.64 -26.72
C ALA A 29 3.13 1.94 -26.07
N GLN A 30 1.89 1.96 -25.58
CA GLN A 30 1.34 3.18 -25.02
C GLN A 30 2.27 3.68 -23.92
N PRO A 31 2.52 5.00 -23.86
CA PRO A 31 3.41 5.59 -22.86
C PRO A 31 2.97 5.18 -21.45
N ILE A 32 3.92 4.75 -20.63
CA ILE A 32 3.65 4.23 -19.28
C ILE A 32 3.10 5.36 -18.42
N SER A 33 1.88 5.20 -17.89
CA SER A 33 1.25 6.20 -17.03
C SER A 33 1.58 5.95 -15.55
N VAL A 34 2.18 6.94 -14.88
CA VAL A 34 2.51 6.82 -13.45
C VAL A 34 1.25 6.68 -12.61
N HIS A 35 0.17 7.36 -13.01
CA HIS A 35 -1.13 7.26 -12.35
C HIS A 35 -1.72 5.85 -12.45
N ARG A 36 -1.62 5.20 -13.62
CA ARG A 36 -2.09 3.81 -13.78
C ARG A 36 -1.26 2.84 -12.97
N ALA A 37 0.06 3.01 -12.95
CA ALA A 37 0.95 2.20 -12.11
C ALA A 37 0.57 2.30 -10.62
N PHE A 38 0.27 3.51 -10.15
CA PHE A 38 -0.22 3.74 -8.78
C PHE A 38 -1.57 3.07 -8.52
N VAL A 39 -2.56 3.25 -9.39
CA VAL A 39 -3.89 2.64 -9.21
C VAL A 39 -3.80 1.11 -9.21
N TYR A 40 -3.03 0.51 -10.13
CA TYR A 40 -2.85 -0.93 -10.17
C TYR A 40 -2.17 -1.49 -8.92
N SER A 41 -1.14 -0.81 -8.41
CA SER A 41 -0.49 -1.23 -7.16
C SER A 41 -1.37 -1.04 -5.92
N ALA A 42 -2.20 0.01 -5.88
CA ALA A 42 -3.17 0.23 -4.82
C ALA A 42 -4.26 -0.84 -4.81
N SER A 43 -4.72 -1.29 -5.98
CA SER A 43 -5.72 -2.36 -6.10
C SER A 43 -5.15 -3.75 -5.82
N ALA A 44 -3.96 -4.05 -6.32
CA ALA A 44 -3.28 -5.32 -6.10
C ALA A 44 -1.76 -5.13 -6.10
N PRO A 45 -1.12 -5.21 -4.92
CA PRO A 45 0.33 -5.15 -4.76
C PRO A 45 1.06 -6.09 -5.75
N GLY A 46 2.04 -5.54 -6.47
CA GLY A 46 2.73 -6.22 -7.56
C GLY A 46 2.31 -5.76 -8.96
N LEU A 47 1.02 -5.49 -9.20
CA LEU A 47 0.53 -5.18 -10.56
C LEU A 47 1.08 -3.87 -11.11
N GLY A 48 1.22 -2.84 -10.27
CA GLY A 48 1.78 -1.56 -10.67
C GLY A 48 3.23 -1.67 -11.17
N GLU A 49 4.04 -2.49 -10.51
CA GLU A 49 5.43 -2.75 -10.91
C GLU A 49 5.50 -3.60 -12.18
N PHE A 50 4.61 -4.59 -12.35
CA PHE A 50 4.47 -5.34 -13.60
C PHE A 50 4.10 -4.42 -14.77
N TYR A 51 3.13 -3.54 -14.58
CA TYR A 51 2.69 -2.57 -15.57
C TYR A 51 3.82 -1.61 -15.95
N ALA A 52 4.61 -1.16 -14.97
CA ALA A 52 5.75 -0.27 -15.20
C ALA A 52 7.00 -0.98 -15.76
N GLY A 53 6.93 -2.30 -16.02
CA GLY A 53 8.01 -3.08 -16.65
C GLY A 53 8.97 -3.78 -15.68
N SER A 54 8.83 -3.62 -14.37
CA SER A 54 9.69 -4.26 -13.37
C SER A 54 9.10 -5.59 -12.86
N ARG A 55 9.20 -6.64 -13.69
CA ARG A 55 8.60 -7.95 -13.42
C ARG A 55 9.10 -8.61 -12.13
N MET A 56 10.41 -8.58 -11.88
CA MET A 56 10.98 -9.22 -10.68
C MET A 56 10.52 -8.54 -9.38
N ARG A 57 10.48 -7.19 -9.35
CA ARG A 57 9.96 -6.45 -8.19
C ARG A 57 8.48 -6.74 -7.99
N GLY A 58 7.68 -6.69 -9.07
CA GLY A 58 6.26 -6.99 -9.00
C GLY A 58 5.96 -8.41 -8.50
N LEU A 59 6.73 -9.41 -8.94
CA LEU A 59 6.59 -10.80 -8.48
C LEU A 59 6.90 -10.93 -6.99
N VAL A 60 7.98 -10.33 -6.51
CA VAL A 60 8.35 -10.35 -5.09
C VAL A 60 7.29 -9.65 -4.24
N THR A 61 6.83 -8.46 -4.66
CA THR A 61 5.77 -7.71 -3.97
C THR A 61 4.47 -8.52 -3.89
N ALA A 62 4.04 -9.13 -5.01
CA ALA A 62 2.83 -9.96 -5.04
C ALA A 62 2.97 -11.21 -4.16
N ALA A 63 4.11 -11.90 -4.21
CA ALA A 63 4.35 -13.09 -3.41
C ALA A 63 4.33 -12.79 -1.91
N LEU A 64 4.98 -11.70 -1.49
CA LEU A 64 4.94 -11.23 -0.11
C LEU A 64 3.52 -10.87 0.32
N PHE A 65 2.77 -10.15 -0.52
CA PHE A 65 1.39 -9.78 -0.22
C PHE A 65 0.49 -11.00 -0.03
N ILE A 66 0.58 -11.99 -0.93
CA ILE A 66 -0.15 -13.25 -0.84
C ILE A 66 0.22 -14.00 0.44
N PHE A 67 1.52 -14.10 0.75
CA PHE A 67 2.00 -14.74 1.96
C PHE A 67 1.36 -14.12 3.21
N PHE A 68 1.40 -12.79 3.33
CA PHE A 68 0.81 -12.09 4.48
C PHE A 68 -0.71 -12.17 4.53
N ILE A 69 -1.40 -12.17 3.38
CA ILE A 69 -2.87 -12.38 3.32
C ILE A 69 -3.22 -13.77 3.83
N VAL A 70 -2.57 -14.80 3.32
CA VAL A 70 -2.84 -16.19 3.71
C VAL A 70 -2.55 -16.39 5.19
N TRP A 71 -1.44 -15.82 5.68
CA TRP A 71 -1.09 -15.88 7.09
C TRP A 71 -2.13 -15.16 7.97
N PHE A 72 -2.53 -13.94 7.61
CA PHE A 72 -3.56 -13.18 8.32
C PHE A 72 -4.91 -13.91 8.31
N ALA A 73 -5.35 -14.42 7.16
CA ALA A 73 -6.60 -15.17 7.04
C ALA A 73 -6.60 -16.43 7.91
N ARG A 74 -5.48 -17.16 7.97
CA ARG A 74 -5.33 -18.32 8.85
C ARG A 74 -5.42 -17.93 10.33
N LEU A 75 -4.75 -16.85 10.74
CA LEU A 75 -4.84 -16.35 12.11
C LEU A 75 -6.27 -15.94 12.47
N LEU A 76 -6.94 -15.20 11.58
CA LEU A 76 -8.32 -14.79 11.76
C LEU A 76 -9.25 -15.98 11.91
N PHE A 77 -9.09 -17.01 11.07
CA PHE A 77 -9.88 -18.23 11.16
C PHE A 77 -9.70 -18.94 12.50
N VAL A 78 -8.46 -19.10 12.98
CA VAL A 78 -8.18 -19.71 14.29
C VAL A 78 -8.82 -18.91 15.43
N ILE A 79 -8.69 -17.58 15.42
CA ILE A 79 -9.26 -16.70 16.44
C ILE A 79 -10.78 -16.78 16.43
N LEU A 80 -11.41 -16.69 15.26
CA LEU A 80 -12.87 -16.79 15.14
C LEU A 80 -13.38 -18.16 15.59
N ASN A 81 -12.71 -19.24 15.21
CA ASN A 81 -13.10 -20.59 15.61
C ASN A 81 -13.03 -20.76 17.14
N GLU A 82 -12.00 -20.22 17.78
CA GLU A 82 -11.86 -20.26 19.24
C GLU A 82 -12.97 -19.45 19.93
N ILE A 83 -13.23 -18.21 19.48
CA ILE A 83 -14.30 -17.35 20.00
C ILE A 83 -15.66 -18.05 19.87
N VAL A 84 -15.96 -18.59 18.68
CA VAL A 84 -17.23 -19.26 18.39
C VAL A 84 -17.40 -20.51 19.26
N SER A 85 -16.36 -21.33 19.39
CA SER A 85 -16.35 -22.52 20.24
C SER A 85 -16.65 -22.18 21.71
N GLN A 86 -16.03 -21.12 22.24
CA GLN A 86 -16.25 -20.69 23.62
C GLN A 86 -17.65 -20.13 23.85
N ILE A 87 -18.20 -19.36 22.91
CA ILE A 87 -19.59 -18.86 22.98
C ILE A 87 -20.56 -20.04 23.05
N PHE A 88 -20.44 -21.01 22.13
CA PHE A 88 -21.31 -22.18 22.14
C PHE A 88 -21.10 -23.06 23.38
N GLY A 89 -19.87 -23.24 23.85
CA GLY A 89 -19.57 -23.96 25.09
C GLY A 89 -20.20 -23.30 26.32
N SER A 90 -20.17 -21.97 26.40
CA SER A 90 -20.81 -21.20 27.47
C SER A 90 -22.33 -21.25 27.40
N LEU A 91 -22.93 -21.16 26.22
CA LEU A 91 -24.38 -21.25 26.03
C LEU A 91 -24.91 -22.64 26.39
N ASN A 92 -24.12 -23.69 26.15
CA ASN A 92 -24.47 -25.07 26.49
C ASN A 92 -24.14 -25.44 27.95
N GLY A 93 -23.62 -24.51 28.76
CA GLY A 93 -23.27 -24.74 30.16
C GLY A 93 -22.06 -25.67 30.39
N ILE A 94 -21.25 -25.90 29.34
CA ILE A 94 -20.11 -26.83 29.37
C ILE A 94 -18.88 -26.16 30.02
N ALA A 95 -18.70 -24.85 29.82
CA ALA A 95 -17.57 -24.11 30.39
C ALA A 95 -17.91 -22.63 30.62
N PRO A 96 -17.36 -21.97 31.65
CA PRO A 96 -17.47 -20.53 31.80
C PRO A 96 -16.76 -19.78 30.66
N PHE A 97 -17.31 -18.65 30.24
CA PHE A 97 -16.68 -17.80 29.22
C PHE A 97 -15.36 -17.22 29.76
N VAL A 98 -14.25 -17.55 29.11
CA VAL A 98 -12.91 -17.01 29.38
C VAL A 98 -12.43 -16.36 28.10
N LEU A 99 -11.83 -15.17 28.18
CA LEU A 99 -11.32 -14.49 26.98
C LEU A 99 -10.28 -15.38 26.28
N PRO A 100 -10.40 -15.65 24.97
CA PRO A 100 -9.47 -16.54 24.28
C PRO A 100 -8.06 -15.97 24.25
N HIS A 101 -7.06 -16.84 24.35
CA HIS A 101 -5.66 -16.44 24.23
C HIS A 101 -5.36 -16.07 22.76
N VAL A 102 -5.51 -14.79 22.44
CA VAL A 102 -5.23 -14.27 21.10
C VAL A 102 -3.72 -14.08 20.93
N PRO A 103 -3.10 -14.60 19.85
CA PRO A 103 -1.68 -14.37 19.56
C PRO A 103 -1.46 -12.96 19.03
N PHE A 104 -1.57 -11.95 19.90
CA PHE A 104 -1.53 -10.52 19.55
C PHE A 104 -0.30 -10.12 18.75
N PHE A 105 0.86 -10.67 19.08
CA PHE A 105 2.09 -10.41 18.34
C PHE A 105 1.96 -10.86 16.88
N SER A 106 1.50 -12.08 16.63
CA SER A 106 1.32 -12.61 15.27
C SER A 106 0.26 -11.83 14.48
N VAL A 107 -0.82 -11.42 15.13
CA VAL A 107 -1.84 -10.56 14.53
C VAL A 107 -1.25 -9.19 14.16
N GLY A 108 -0.51 -8.57 15.08
CA GLY A 108 0.15 -7.28 14.84
C GLY A 108 1.17 -7.34 13.70
N VAL A 109 2.03 -8.37 13.69
CA VAL A 109 3.03 -8.57 12.63
C VAL A 109 2.37 -8.79 11.27
N SER A 110 1.30 -9.58 11.22
CA SER A 110 0.61 -9.86 9.95
C SER A 110 -0.13 -8.63 9.41
N ILE A 111 -0.82 -7.86 10.26
CA ILE A 111 -1.47 -6.60 9.87
C ILE A 111 -0.43 -5.57 9.43
N PHE A 112 0.64 -5.38 10.21
CA PHE A 112 1.70 -4.44 9.86
C PHE A 112 2.38 -4.83 8.55
N GLY A 113 2.67 -6.13 8.35
CA GLY A 113 3.25 -6.63 7.11
C GLY A 113 2.36 -6.38 5.89
N LEU A 114 1.06 -6.67 6.00
CA LEU A 114 0.08 -6.36 4.94
C LEU A 114 0.08 -4.88 4.59
N TYR A 115 0.00 -4.03 5.62
CA TYR A 115 -0.04 -2.59 5.45
C TYR A 115 1.26 -2.05 4.84
N PHE A 116 2.41 -2.51 5.34
CA PHE A 116 3.73 -2.17 4.83
C PHE A 116 3.86 -2.55 3.34
N ILE A 117 3.51 -3.78 2.97
CA ILE A 117 3.61 -4.27 1.59
C ILE A 117 2.67 -3.49 0.67
N TRP A 118 1.47 -3.17 1.14
CA TRP A 118 0.50 -2.39 0.38
C TRP A 118 1.02 -0.99 0.08
N LEU A 119 1.56 -0.29 1.08
CA LEU A 119 2.18 1.02 0.87
C LEU A 119 3.45 0.93 0.02
N TRP A 120 4.29 -0.08 0.27
CA TRP A 120 5.51 -0.34 -0.48
C TRP A 120 5.22 -0.52 -1.98
N ALA A 121 4.19 -1.30 -2.31
CA ALA A 121 3.79 -1.53 -3.69
C ALA A 121 3.44 -0.22 -4.41
N MET A 122 2.72 0.68 -3.73
CA MET A 122 2.33 1.99 -4.29
C MET A 122 3.54 2.88 -4.57
N ILE A 123 4.42 3.10 -3.58
CA ILE A 123 5.60 3.96 -3.77
C ILE A 123 6.61 3.33 -4.76
N SER A 124 6.76 2.00 -4.73
CA SER A 124 7.61 1.23 -5.65
C SER A 124 7.12 1.32 -7.10
N ALA A 125 5.81 1.20 -7.34
CA ALA A 125 5.23 1.34 -8.68
C ALA A 125 5.40 2.75 -9.25
N VAL A 126 5.22 3.78 -8.42
CA VAL A 126 5.46 5.18 -8.81
C VAL A 126 6.93 5.41 -9.15
N ASP A 127 7.85 4.90 -8.32
CA ASP A 127 9.29 4.99 -8.54
C ASP A 127 9.69 4.36 -9.89
N VAL A 128 9.27 3.11 -10.12
CA VAL A 128 9.57 2.38 -11.36
C VAL A 128 8.96 3.08 -12.57
N ALA A 129 7.69 3.50 -12.51
CA ALA A 129 7.04 4.17 -13.63
C ALA A 129 7.70 5.52 -13.96
N THR A 130 8.12 6.27 -12.95
CA THR A 130 8.82 7.56 -13.13
C THR A 130 10.21 7.35 -13.72
N GLU A 131 10.96 6.36 -13.22
CA GLU A 131 12.27 6.00 -13.78
C GLU A 131 12.17 5.50 -15.22
N GLN A 132 11.17 4.70 -15.54
CA GLN A 132 10.96 4.17 -16.89
C GLN A 132 10.63 5.29 -17.88
N ARG A 133 9.69 6.18 -17.56
CA ARG A 133 9.40 7.38 -18.38
C ARG A 133 10.64 8.23 -18.62
N LYS A 134 11.47 8.42 -17.59
CA LYS A 134 12.72 9.18 -17.70
C LYS A 134 13.71 8.51 -18.65
N ARG A 135 13.81 7.17 -18.63
CA ARG A 135 14.65 6.41 -19.57
C ARG A 135 14.14 6.50 -21.00
N ASP A 136 12.83 6.50 -21.16
CA ASP A 136 12.16 6.57 -22.46
C ASP A 136 12.11 8.01 -23.03
N GLY A 137 12.69 8.99 -22.32
CA GLY A 137 12.72 10.39 -22.74
C GLY A 137 11.35 11.08 -22.70
N GLU A 138 10.38 10.47 -22.02
CA GLU A 138 9.03 11.01 -21.95
C GLU A 138 8.93 12.16 -20.95
N PRO A 139 8.05 13.16 -21.19
CA PRO A 139 7.87 14.26 -20.26
C PRO A 139 7.34 13.77 -18.91
N PRO A 140 7.73 14.43 -17.80
CA PRO A 140 7.20 14.10 -16.48
C PRO A 140 5.70 14.36 -16.43
N GLN A 141 4.94 13.43 -15.83
CA GLN A 141 3.48 13.55 -15.67
C GLN A 141 3.07 14.38 -14.45
N ALA A 142 4.01 15.13 -13.84
CA ALA A 142 3.85 15.75 -12.54
C ALA A 142 2.72 16.81 -12.53
N SER A 143 1.66 16.51 -11.79
CA SER A 143 0.59 17.46 -11.48
C SER A 143 0.40 17.59 -9.96
N VAL A 144 0.15 18.80 -9.48
CA VAL A 144 0.01 19.07 -8.03
C VAL A 144 -1.15 18.26 -7.44
N ALA A 145 -2.29 18.19 -8.15
CA ALA A 145 -3.46 17.45 -7.70
C ALA A 145 -3.16 15.96 -7.47
N TRP A 146 -2.47 15.30 -8.41
CA TRP A 146 -2.09 13.90 -8.23
C TRP A 146 -1.01 13.72 -7.18
N ALA A 147 -0.03 14.62 -7.08
CA ALA A 147 0.99 14.55 -6.04
C ALA A 147 0.36 14.55 -4.63
N VAL A 148 -0.66 15.40 -4.42
CA VAL A 148 -1.45 15.42 -3.18
C VAL A 148 -2.25 14.13 -3.01
N ALA A 149 -2.99 13.70 -4.04
CA ALA A 149 -3.85 12.52 -3.97
C ALA A 149 -3.07 11.23 -3.64
N ILE A 150 -1.92 11.00 -4.28
CA ILE A 150 -1.11 9.81 -4.00
C ILE A 150 -0.38 9.92 -2.67
N SER A 151 0.07 11.11 -2.26
CA SER A 151 0.68 11.32 -0.94
C SER A 151 -0.29 11.04 0.21
N TRP A 152 -1.57 11.36 0.02
CA TRP A 152 -2.61 11.09 1.00
C TRP A 152 -2.78 9.59 1.24
N LEU A 153 -2.81 8.80 0.16
CA LEU A 153 -2.99 7.35 0.24
C LEU A 153 -1.70 6.61 0.63
N CYS A 154 -0.55 7.07 0.12
CA CYS A 154 0.76 6.50 0.37
C CYS A 154 1.78 7.61 0.70
N PRO A 155 2.12 7.79 1.99
CA PRO A 155 3.10 8.79 2.42
C PRO A 155 4.44 8.63 1.69
N GLY A 156 4.93 9.73 1.12
CA GLY A 156 6.18 9.76 0.34
C GLY A 156 6.01 9.56 -1.17
N SER A 157 4.91 8.95 -1.63
CA SER A 157 4.72 8.66 -3.06
C SER A 157 4.58 9.93 -3.92
N GLY A 158 4.01 11.02 -3.42
CA GLY A 158 3.91 12.28 -4.17
C GLY A 158 5.25 12.97 -4.37
N GLN A 159 6.16 12.85 -3.41
CA GLN A 159 7.53 13.34 -3.54
C GLN A 159 8.30 12.51 -4.57
N VAL A 160 8.12 11.19 -4.60
CA VAL A 160 8.71 10.35 -5.67
C VAL A 160 8.15 10.75 -7.04
N TYR A 161 6.83 10.91 -7.15
CA TYR A 161 6.15 11.32 -8.38
C TYR A 161 6.57 12.70 -8.90
N THR A 162 6.85 13.66 -8.02
CA THR A 162 7.36 14.99 -8.37
C THR A 162 8.87 15.03 -8.65
N GLY A 163 9.55 13.88 -8.60
CA GLY A 163 10.98 13.74 -8.93
C GLY A 163 11.93 13.80 -7.72
N SER A 164 11.40 14.01 -6.52
CA SER A 164 12.16 14.06 -5.26
C SER A 164 12.25 12.68 -4.58
N ARG A 165 12.84 11.69 -5.28
CA ARG A 165 12.91 10.28 -4.86
C ARG A 165 13.38 10.08 -3.42
N ARG A 166 14.49 10.73 -3.03
CA ARG A 166 15.08 10.60 -1.68
C ARG A 166 14.14 11.09 -0.59
N TYR A 167 13.51 12.25 -0.79
CA TYR A 167 12.55 12.81 0.16
C TYR A 167 11.30 11.94 0.29
N GLY A 168 10.84 11.34 -0.82
CA GLY A 168 9.73 10.40 -0.79
C GLY A 168 9.99 9.19 0.10
N TYR A 169 11.15 8.54 -0.07
CA TYR A 169 11.51 7.40 0.79
C TYR A 169 11.80 7.78 2.25
N LEU A 170 12.31 8.98 2.51
CA LEU A 170 12.46 9.49 3.87
C LEU A 170 11.10 9.67 4.57
N LEU A 171 10.12 10.26 3.89
CA LEU A 171 8.77 10.43 4.43
C LEU A 171 8.05 9.10 4.63
N PHE A 172 8.20 8.17 3.68
CA PHE A 172 7.71 6.81 3.81
C PHE A 172 8.29 6.11 5.05
N ALA A 173 9.61 6.17 5.24
CA ALA A 173 10.28 5.58 6.39
C ALA A 173 9.86 6.24 7.72
N ALA A 174 9.79 7.57 7.75
CA ALA A 174 9.34 8.32 8.93
C ALA A 174 7.90 7.96 9.31
N TYR A 175 7.02 7.81 8.32
CA TYR A 175 5.63 7.40 8.53
C TYR A 175 5.54 5.99 9.14
N LEU A 176 6.29 5.02 8.60
CA LEU A 176 6.33 3.67 9.13
C LEU A 176 6.91 3.61 10.55
N LEU A 177 7.95 4.40 10.83
CA LEU A 177 8.52 4.50 12.17
C LEU A 177 7.51 5.10 13.15
N GLY A 178 6.76 6.12 12.73
CA GLY A 178 5.67 6.70 13.51
C GLY A 178 4.60 5.67 13.86
N LEU A 179 4.18 4.83 12.90
CA LEU A 179 3.23 3.75 13.17
C LEU A 179 3.77 2.71 14.16
N LEU A 180 5.04 2.32 14.03
CA LEU A 180 5.69 1.41 14.97
C LEU A 180 5.78 2.01 16.38
N ALA A 181 6.07 3.30 16.48
CA ALA A 181 6.12 4.01 17.75
C ALA A 181 4.77 4.08 18.47
N MET A 182 3.64 3.93 17.76
CA MET A 182 2.31 3.88 18.34
C MET A 182 1.96 2.50 18.94
N VAL A 183 2.68 1.43 18.59
CA VAL A 183 2.38 0.06 19.04
C VAL A 183 2.34 -0.07 20.58
N PRO A 184 3.30 0.46 21.36
CA PRO A 184 3.24 0.39 22.82
C PRO A 184 2.00 1.08 23.40
N ALA A 185 1.58 2.22 22.82
CA ALA A 185 0.38 2.94 23.26
C ALA A 185 -0.88 2.11 23.04
N TYR A 186 -0.99 1.41 21.90
CA TYR A 186 -2.11 0.49 21.64
C TYR A 186 -2.10 -0.71 22.59
N ILE A 187 -0.94 -1.30 22.88
CA ILE A 187 -0.82 -2.41 23.84
C ILE A 187 -1.29 -1.95 25.22
N GLN A 188 -0.86 -0.78 25.68
CA GLN A 188 -1.23 -0.24 26.98
C GLN A 188 -2.73 0.09 27.07
N LEU A 189 -3.30 0.67 26.00
CA LEU A 189 -4.74 0.91 25.90
C LEU A 189 -5.51 -0.41 26.00
N PHE A 190 -5.07 -1.45 25.31
CA PHE A 190 -5.73 -2.75 25.33
C PHE A 190 -5.68 -3.42 26.70
N HIS A 191 -4.52 -3.42 27.36
CA HIS A 191 -4.40 -3.91 28.74
C HIS A 191 -5.33 -3.15 29.69
N SER A 192 -5.39 -1.82 29.57
CA SER A 192 -6.27 -0.99 30.40
C SER A 192 -7.76 -1.32 30.20
N ILE A 193 -8.17 -1.59 28.96
CA ILE A 193 -9.54 -2.01 28.65
C ILE A 193 -9.82 -3.42 29.19
N SER A 194 -8.86 -4.34 29.04
CA SER A 194 -8.97 -5.71 29.55
C SER A 194 -9.11 -5.74 31.07
N ASP A 195 -8.34 -4.93 31.79
CA ASP A 195 -8.42 -4.80 33.25
C ASP A 195 -9.77 -4.22 33.69
N LEU A 196 -10.31 -3.24 32.94
CA LEU A 196 -11.65 -2.71 33.20
C LEU A 196 -12.77 -3.72 32.95
N ALA A 197 -12.61 -4.58 31.93
CA ALA A 197 -13.56 -5.64 31.61
C ALA A 197 -13.52 -6.74 32.68
N GLY A 198 -12.32 -7.11 33.14
CA GLY A 198 -12.13 -8.11 34.20
C GLY A 198 -12.56 -7.64 35.59
N SER A 199 -12.48 -6.34 35.88
CA SER A 199 -12.87 -5.75 37.18
C SER A 199 -14.38 -5.49 37.31
N GLY A 200 -15.17 -5.73 36.27
CA GLY A 200 -16.62 -5.49 36.28
C GLY A 200 -17.03 -4.01 36.31
N GLN A 201 -16.09 -3.09 36.07
CA GLN A 201 -16.35 -1.64 36.02
C GLN A 201 -16.97 -1.17 34.70
N LEU A 202 -16.83 -1.96 33.63
CA LEU A 202 -17.57 -1.75 32.38
C LEU A 202 -19.04 -2.14 32.57
N ARG A 203 -19.82 -1.22 33.16
CA ARG A 203 -21.29 -1.34 33.16
C ARG A 203 -21.79 -1.16 31.72
N PRO A 204 -22.70 -2.03 31.22
CA PRO A 204 -23.18 -2.00 29.83
C PRO A 204 -23.87 -0.69 29.39
N ASN A 205 -24.07 0.27 30.29
CA ASN A 205 -24.76 1.53 30.04
C ASN A 205 -23.89 2.80 30.19
N ASP A 206 -22.56 2.69 30.35
CA ASP A 206 -21.72 3.87 30.58
C ASP A 206 -20.63 4.08 29.50
N PRO A 207 -20.98 4.64 28.32
CA PRO A 207 -20.04 4.91 27.24
C PRO A 207 -18.97 5.96 27.61
N LEU A 208 -19.14 6.70 28.71
CA LEU A 208 -18.18 7.70 29.18
C LEU A 208 -16.94 7.09 29.83
N ALA A 209 -17.00 5.83 30.28
CA ALA A 209 -15.86 5.14 30.89
C ALA A 209 -14.69 4.98 29.90
N VAL A 210 -14.98 4.72 28.62
CA VAL A 210 -13.96 4.62 27.56
C VAL A 210 -13.33 5.99 27.28
N ILE A 211 -14.12 7.05 27.32
CA ILE A 211 -13.64 8.43 27.10
C ILE A 211 -12.68 8.86 28.22
N ASP A 212 -12.99 8.56 29.49
CA ASP A 212 -12.14 8.90 30.62
C ASP A 212 -10.78 8.17 30.56
N ILE A 213 -10.74 6.93 30.09
CA ILE A 213 -9.50 6.16 29.89
C ILE A 213 -8.62 6.79 28.81
N VAL A 214 -9.22 7.12 27.65
CA VAL A 214 -8.49 7.78 26.55
C VAL A 214 -7.94 9.13 27.03
N HIS A 215 -8.71 9.87 27.82
CA HIS A 215 -8.27 11.14 28.41
C HIS A 215 -7.11 10.96 29.38
N ARG A 216 -7.15 9.95 30.27
CA ARG A 216 -6.06 9.65 31.21
C ARG A 216 -4.80 9.15 30.52
N LEU A 217 -4.92 8.37 29.45
CA LEU A 217 -3.78 7.95 28.63
C LEU A 217 -3.14 9.14 27.91
N MET A 218 -3.93 10.04 27.33
CA MET A 218 -3.41 11.28 26.73
C MET A 218 -2.76 12.20 27.76
N ALA A 219 -3.29 12.29 28.98
CA ALA A 219 -2.70 13.09 30.05
C ALA A 219 -1.34 12.58 30.52
N ARG A 220 -1.09 11.26 30.46
CA ARG A 220 0.21 10.66 30.82
C ARG A 220 1.29 10.79 29.74
N VAL A 221 0.91 11.00 28.48
CA VAL A 221 1.83 11.21 27.35
C VAL A 221 2.32 12.67 27.29
N ASN A 222 1.65 13.60 27.97
CA ASN A 222 2.04 15.02 28.08
C ASN A 222 3.01 15.34 29.24
N LEU A 223 3.63 14.33 29.85
CA LEU A 223 4.70 14.44 30.86
C LEU A 223 5.99 13.82 30.32
#